data_AF-A0A1G7PVA6-F1
#
_entry.id   AF-A0A1G7PVA6-F1
#
_cell.length_a   1.000
_cell.length_b   1.000
_cell.length_c   1.000
_cell.angle_alpha   90.00
_cell.angle_beta   90.00
_cell.angle_gamma   90.00
#
_symmetry.space_group_name_H-M   'P 1'
#
loop_
_entity.id
_entity.type
_entity.pdbx_description
1 polymer ?
#
loop_
_entity_poly.entity_id
_entity_poly.type
_entity_poly.pdbx_seq_one_letter_code
_entity_poly.pdbx_strand_id
1 'polypeptide(L)'
;MMYYSAKTNGFYTPDIHGAQMPADAVAISAEAYGDLMQAQSLGAVISADQDGHPVATAPVALSAGELQASARAAMVCSRFQARAALHLAGLLDAAEAAVVGADRITQLAWSDAQTFRRESPTIAALAVALGLDDLAVDDLFRQAATIEA
;
A
#
# COMPACT_ATOMS: atom_id res chain seq x y z
N MET A 1 -22.99 -4.30 -33.18
CA MET A 1 -23.30 -3.46 -32.00
C MET A 1 -22.73 -4.13 -30.77
N MET A 2 -22.20 -3.35 -29.84
CA MET A 2 -21.69 -3.84 -28.56
C MET A 2 -22.70 -3.48 -27.46
N TYR A 3 -22.69 -4.22 -26.36
CA TYR A 3 -23.54 -3.97 -25.21
C TYR A 3 -22.69 -4.04 -23.94
N TYR A 4 -23.10 -3.33 -22.90
CA TYR A 4 -22.41 -3.33 -21.61
C TYR A 4 -23.43 -3.57 -20.49
N SER A 5 -23.11 -4.45 -19.54
CA SER A 5 -23.93 -4.66 -18.35
C SER A 5 -23.20 -4.10 -17.13
N ALA A 6 -23.88 -3.20 -16.43
CA ALA A 6 -23.39 -2.61 -15.19
C ALA A 6 -23.28 -3.67 -14.07
N LYS A 7 -24.17 -4.67 -14.04
CA LYS A 7 -24.17 -5.72 -13.02
C LYS A 7 -22.99 -6.67 -13.12
N THR A 8 -22.58 -7.01 -14.34
CA THR A 8 -21.44 -7.91 -14.57
C THR A 8 -20.14 -7.15 -14.86
N ASN A 9 -20.22 -5.83 -14.98
CA ASN A 9 -19.13 -4.95 -15.42
C ASN A 9 -18.45 -5.49 -16.70
N GLY A 10 -19.27 -5.94 -17.66
CA GLY A 10 -18.83 -6.72 -18.81
C GLY A 10 -19.43 -6.26 -20.13
N PHE A 11 -18.70 -6.51 -21.23
CA PHE A 11 -19.13 -6.24 -22.60
C PHE A 11 -19.69 -7.51 -23.27
N TYR A 12 -20.74 -7.32 -24.06
CA TYR A 12 -21.52 -8.38 -24.69
C TYR A 12 -21.81 -8.06 -26.15
N THR A 13 -21.82 -9.10 -26.98
CA THR A 13 -22.29 -9.02 -28.37
C THR A 13 -23.37 -10.07 -28.61
N PRO A 14 -24.42 -9.76 -29.39
CA PRO A 14 -25.44 -10.75 -29.75
C PRO A 14 -24.86 -11.95 -30.49
N ASP A 15 -23.82 -11.74 -31.31
CA ASP A 15 -23.18 -12.79 -32.11
C ASP A 15 -22.49 -13.88 -31.24
N ILE A 16 -21.95 -13.48 -30.08
CA ILE A 16 -21.28 -14.41 -29.15
C ILE A 16 -22.22 -14.87 -28.05
N HIS A 17 -23.07 -13.98 -27.52
CA HIS A 17 -23.81 -14.21 -26.28
C HIS A 17 -25.30 -14.50 -26.50
N GLY A 18 -25.89 -14.05 -27.61
CA GLY A 18 -27.30 -14.28 -27.95
C GLY A 18 -28.25 -14.02 -26.76
N ALA A 19 -29.04 -15.03 -26.40
CA ALA A 19 -30.01 -14.96 -25.29
C ALA A 19 -29.38 -14.98 -23.88
N GLN A 20 -28.06 -15.16 -23.75
CA GLN A 20 -27.34 -15.14 -22.45
C GLN A 20 -26.92 -13.73 -22.02
N MET A 21 -27.25 -12.70 -22.81
CA MET A 21 -26.98 -11.31 -22.44
C MET A 21 -27.77 -10.90 -21.19
N PRO A 22 -27.15 -10.18 -20.24
CA PRO A 22 -27.88 -9.64 -19.09
C PRO A 22 -29.02 -8.72 -19.52
N ALA A 23 -30.13 -8.74 -18.78
CA ALA A 23 -31.29 -7.90 -19.06
C ALA A 23 -31.01 -6.39 -18.87
N ASP A 24 -29.98 -6.04 -18.09
CA ASP A 24 -29.48 -4.68 -17.89
C ASP A 24 -28.44 -4.26 -18.94
N ALA A 25 -28.20 -5.07 -19.98
CA ALA A 25 -27.20 -4.75 -20.99
C ALA A 25 -27.66 -3.56 -21.86
N VAL A 26 -26.92 -2.46 -21.81
CA VAL A 26 -27.18 -1.24 -22.57
C VAL A 26 -26.34 -1.24 -23.84
N ALA A 27 -26.95 -0.84 -24.97
CA ALA A 27 -26.26 -0.77 -26.26
C ALA A 27 -25.21 0.35 -26.28
N ILE A 28 -24.03 0.06 -26.83
CA ILE A 28 -22.95 1.02 -27.09
C ILE A 28 -22.45 0.90 -28.53
N SER A 29 -21.97 2.00 -29.10
CA SER A 29 -21.40 1.99 -30.44
C SER A 29 -20.04 1.27 -30.45
N ALA A 30 -19.62 0.80 -31.63
CA ALA A 30 -18.30 0.18 -31.80
C ALA A 30 -17.16 1.17 -31.53
N GLU A 31 -17.36 2.44 -31.87
CA GLU A 31 -16.42 3.53 -31.59
C GLU A 31 -16.28 3.76 -30.08
N ALA A 32 -17.39 3.90 -29.36
CA ALA A 32 -17.37 4.05 -27.89
C ALA A 32 -16.71 2.86 -27.20
N TYR A 33 -16.98 1.64 -27.67
CA TYR A 33 -16.27 0.44 -27.19
C TYR A 33 -14.75 0.53 -27.46
N GLY A 34 -14.34 0.96 -28.66
CA GLY A 34 -12.94 1.15 -29.02
C GLY A 34 -12.22 2.15 -28.11
N ASP A 35 -12.85 3.30 -27.85
CA ASP A 35 -12.32 4.35 -26.96
C ASP A 35 -12.17 3.84 -25.52
N LEU A 36 -13.15 3.09 -25.02
CA LEU A 36 -13.10 2.46 -23.69
C LEU A 36 -11.97 1.43 -23.59
N MET A 37 -11.79 0.59 -24.62
CA MET A 37 -10.69 -0.38 -24.66
C MET A 37 -9.33 0.30 -24.73
N GLN A 38 -9.21 1.39 -25.48
CA GLN A 38 -7.99 2.19 -25.52
C GLN A 38 -7.71 2.82 -24.16
N ALA A 39 -8.70 3.43 -23.52
CA ALA A 39 -8.58 4.01 -22.18
C ALA A 39 -8.17 2.94 -21.15
N GLN A 40 -8.76 1.75 -21.20
CA GLN A 40 -8.38 0.64 -20.34
C GLN A 40 -6.94 0.18 -20.59
N SER A 41 -6.47 0.14 -21.84
CA SER A 41 -5.08 -0.18 -22.16
C SER A 41 -4.08 0.86 -21.64
N LEU A 42 -4.55 2.10 -21.38
CA LEU A 42 -3.79 3.18 -20.76
C LEU A 42 -3.91 3.20 -19.22
N GLY A 43 -4.60 2.21 -18.64
CA GLY A 43 -4.73 2.05 -17.18
C GLY A 43 -6.01 2.63 -16.57
N ALA A 44 -6.95 3.12 -17.39
CA ALA A 44 -8.25 3.54 -16.89
C ALA A 44 -9.09 2.34 -16.41
N VAL A 45 -9.96 2.58 -15.43
CA VAL A 45 -10.96 1.62 -14.96
C VAL A 45 -12.27 1.91 -15.66
N ILE A 46 -12.86 0.89 -16.29
CA ILE A 46 -14.21 0.97 -16.84
C ILE A 46 -15.20 0.66 -15.72
N SER A 47 -16.16 1.55 -15.53
CA SER A 47 -17.26 1.39 -14.57
C SER A 47 -18.57 1.91 -15.17
N ALA A 48 -19.70 1.54 -14.58
CA ALA A 48 -21.00 2.04 -15.01
C ALA A 48 -21.27 3.43 -14.41
N ASP A 49 -21.84 4.33 -15.21
CA ASP A 49 -22.40 5.60 -14.72
C ASP A 49 -23.81 5.40 -14.12
N GLN A 50 -24.49 6.51 -13.83
CA GLN A 50 -25.82 6.52 -13.21
C GLN A 50 -26.91 5.93 -14.12
N ASP A 51 -26.69 5.94 -15.43
CA ASP A 51 -27.61 5.45 -16.45
C ASP A 51 -27.26 4.03 -16.92
N GLY A 52 -26.20 3.43 -16.35
CA GLY A 52 -25.74 2.08 -16.68
C GLY A 52 -24.83 2.02 -17.91
N HIS A 53 -24.39 3.15 -18.44
CA HIS A 53 -23.44 3.22 -19.55
C HIS A 53 -22.00 3.08 -19.04
N PRO A 54 -21.11 2.45 -19.83
CA PRO A 54 -19.71 2.33 -19.45
C PRO A 54 -18.99 3.67 -19.61
N VAL A 55 -18.29 4.08 -18.55
CA VAL A 55 -17.40 5.24 -18.53
C VAL A 55 -16.00 4.81 -18.10
N ALA A 56 -14.98 5.34 -18.78
CA ALA A 56 -13.59 5.17 -18.36
C ALA A 56 -13.21 6.26 -17.36
N THR A 57 -12.85 5.86 -16.15
CA THR A 57 -12.33 6.74 -15.11
C THR A 57 -10.85 6.49 -14.91
N ALA A 58 -10.08 7.55 -14.63
CA ALA A 58 -8.70 7.38 -14.19
C ALA A 58 -8.68 6.45 -12.95
N PRO A 59 -7.66 5.58 -12.82
CA PRO A 59 -7.53 4.76 -11.62
C PRO A 59 -7.45 5.69 -10.41
N VAL A 60 -8.14 5.33 -9.33
CA VAL A 60 -8.10 6.11 -8.09
C VAL A 60 -6.64 6.13 -7.63
N ALA A 61 -6.01 7.30 -7.67
CA ALA A 61 -4.69 7.49 -7.09
C ALA A 61 -4.78 7.25 -5.58
N LEU A 62 -3.85 6.49 -5.02
CA LEU A 62 -3.73 6.35 -3.56
C LEU A 62 -3.61 7.74 -2.94
N SER A 63 -4.37 7.98 -1.88
CA SER A 63 -4.23 9.19 -1.08
C SER A 63 -2.81 9.28 -0.50
N ALA A 64 -2.39 10.51 -0.15
CA ALA A 64 -1.08 10.71 0.48
C ALA A 64 -0.90 9.85 1.75
N GLY A 65 -1.98 9.66 2.53
CA GLY A 65 -1.97 8.79 3.72
C GLY A 65 -1.77 7.32 3.40
N GLU A 66 -2.42 6.80 2.35
CA GLU A 66 -2.25 5.40 1.91
C GLU A 66 -0.84 5.16 1.35
N LEU A 67 -0.28 6.12 0.61
CA LEU A 67 1.11 6.04 0.14
C LEU A 67 2.09 6.01 1.32
N GLN A 68 1.87 6.85 2.33
CA GLN A 68 2.72 6.90 3.51
C GLN A 68 2.63 5.59 4.33
N ALA A 69 1.42 5.06 4.52
CA ALA A 69 1.21 3.77 5.18
C ALA A 69 1.92 2.63 4.42
N SER A 70 1.76 2.58 3.09
CA SER A 70 2.46 1.61 2.25
C SER A 70 3.98 1.73 2.34
N ALA A 71 4.52 2.96 2.43
CA ALA A 71 5.95 3.19 2.58
C ALA A 71 6.46 2.64 3.92
N ARG A 72 5.74 2.90 5.02
CA ARG A 72 6.09 2.40 6.36
C ARG A 72 6.01 0.89 6.46
N ALA A 73 4.97 0.28 5.89
CA ALA A 73 4.84 -1.19 5.85
C ALA A 73 6.02 -1.87 5.12
N ALA A 74 6.63 -1.19 4.15
CA ALA A 74 7.81 -1.66 3.42
C ALA A 74 9.14 -1.42 4.15
N MET A 75 9.19 -0.54 5.15
CA MET A 75 10.43 -0.23 5.89
C MET A 75 10.82 -1.38 6.82
N VAL A 76 11.94 -2.01 6.48
CA VAL A 76 12.58 -3.08 7.25
C VAL A 76 14.09 -2.83 7.29
N CYS A 77 14.72 -3.08 8.44
CA CYS A 77 16.17 -3.04 8.57
C CYS A 77 16.66 -4.23 9.40
N SER A 78 17.90 -4.64 9.19
CA SER A 78 18.52 -5.68 10.03
C SER A 78 18.77 -5.15 11.44
N ARG A 79 18.96 -6.07 12.39
CA ARG A 79 19.32 -5.69 13.75
C ARG A 79 20.61 -4.86 13.83
N PHE A 80 21.60 -5.17 12.99
CA PHE A 80 22.83 -4.38 12.93
C PHE A 80 22.54 -2.96 12.43
N GLN A 81 21.81 -2.82 11.33
CA GLN A 81 21.43 -1.53 10.76
C GLN A 81 20.63 -0.67 11.74
N ALA A 82 19.68 -1.25 12.47
CA ALA A 82 18.92 -0.54 13.49
C ALA A 82 19.82 -0.01 14.62
N ARG A 83 20.69 -0.86 15.17
CA ARG A 83 21.63 -0.47 16.24
C ARG A 83 22.65 0.56 15.76
N ALA A 84 23.15 0.42 14.53
CA ALA A 84 24.08 1.36 13.93
C ALA A 84 23.43 2.73 13.67
N ALA A 85 22.20 2.77 13.15
CA ALA A 85 21.47 4.02 12.96
C ALA A 85 21.20 4.73 14.30
N LEU A 86 20.79 3.98 15.33
CA LEU A 86 20.64 4.52 16.68
C LEU A 86 21.97 5.01 17.27
N HIS A 87 23.08 4.33 16.99
CA HIS A 87 24.41 4.79 17.43
C HIS A 87 24.80 6.10 16.75
N LEU A 88 24.62 6.19 15.43
CA LEU A 88 24.90 7.40 14.66
C LEU A 88 24.01 8.58 15.07
N ALA A 89 22.77 8.30 15.49
CA ALA A 89 21.86 9.30 16.04
C ALA A 89 22.15 9.65 17.51
N GLY A 90 23.09 8.98 18.18
CA GLY A 90 23.36 9.17 19.61
C GLY A 90 22.25 8.66 20.54
N LEU A 91 21.37 7.80 20.03
CA LEU A 91 20.19 7.28 20.73
C LEU A 91 20.35 5.84 21.21
N LEU A 92 21.44 5.14 20.85
CA LEU A 92 21.59 3.71 21.16
C LEU A 92 21.53 3.43 22.67
N ASP A 93 22.26 4.18 23.49
CA ASP A 93 22.29 3.96 24.94
C ASP A 93 20.90 4.19 25.57
N ALA A 94 20.19 5.23 25.12
CA ALA A 94 18.83 5.50 25.55
C ALA A 94 17.85 4.40 25.11
N ALA A 95 18.01 3.87 23.89
CA ALA A 95 17.19 2.78 23.38
C ALA A 95 17.43 1.50 24.19
N GLU A 96 18.69 1.17 24.50
CA GLU A 96 19.03 0.01 25.32
C GLU A 96 18.48 0.13 26.74
N ALA A 97 18.56 1.32 27.36
CA ALA A 97 17.95 1.59 28.66
C ALA A 97 16.42 1.43 28.62
N ALA A 98 15.76 1.91 27.56
CA ALA A 98 14.33 1.74 27.37
C ALA A 98 13.92 0.26 27.25
N VAL A 99 14.71 -0.56 26.52
CA VAL A 99 14.46 -2.00 26.39
C VAL A 99 14.53 -2.70 27.75
N VAL A 100 15.49 -2.34 28.60
CA VAL A 100 15.63 -2.94 29.95
C VAL A 100 14.36 -2.72 30.79
N GLY A 101 13.73 -1.55 30.66
CA GLY A 101 12.47 -1.21 31.35
C GLY A 101 11.20 -1.74 30.67
N ALA A 102 11.29 -2.31 29.47
CA ALA A 102 10.15 -2.78 28.71
C ALA A 102 9.70 -4.20 29.11
N ASP A 103 8.56 -4.63 28.57
CA ASP A 103 8.03 -5.98 28.80
C ASP A 103 8.95 -7.08 28.21
N ARG A 104 8.71 -8.33 28.63
CA ARG A 104 9.57 -9.45 28.25
C ARG A 104 9.58 -9.73 26.74
N ILE A 105 8.48 -9.47 26.03
CA ILE A 105 8.41 -9.66 24.57
C ILE A 105 9.25 -8.60 23.87
N THR A 106 9.19 -7.34 24.30
CA THR A 106 10.05 -6.26 23.76
C THR A 106 11.53 -6.56 23.98
N GLN A 107 11.91 -7.04 25.16
CA GLN A 107 13.29 -7.45 25.45
C GLN A 107 13.77 -8.58 24.53
N LEU A 108 12.96 -9.63 24.35
CA LEU A 108 13.26 -10.76 23.46
C LEU A 108 13.34 -10.31 21.99
N ALA A 109 12.43 -9.47 21.54
CA ALA A 109 12.45 -8.94 20.18
C ALA A 109 13.72 -8.12 19.94
N TRP A 110 14.12 -7.26 20.88
CA TRP A 110 15.36 -6.51 20.78
C TRP A 110 16.61 -7.41 20.77
N SER A 111 16.58 -8.52 21.52
CA SER A 111 17.72 -9.44 21.66
C SER A 111 17.81 -10.49 20.57
N ASP A 112 16.72 -10.89 19.94
CA ASP A 112 16.67 -12.11 19.12
C ASP A 112 16.16 -11.84 17.69
N ALA A 113 15.46 -10.73 17.46
CA ALA A 113 14.98 -10.42 16.12
C ALA A 113 16.16 -10.15 15.17
N GLN A 114 16.11 -10.77 13.99
CA GLN A 114 17.09 -10.54 12.93
C GLN A 114 16.79 -9.26 12.16
N THR A 115 15.51 -8.89 12.09
CA THR A 115 15.02 -7.71 11.38
C THR A 115 13.98 -6.99 12.21
N PHE A 116 13.92 -5.67 12.05
CA PHE A 116 12.88 -4.82 12.60
C PHE A 116 12.06 -4.22 11.47
N ARG A 117 10.74 -4.25 11.62
CA ARG A 117 9.81 -3.54 10.73
C ARG A 117 9.36 -2.25 11.41
N ARG A 118 9.19 -1.19 10.62
CA ARG A 118 8.76 0.12 11.11
C ARG A 118 7.43 0.08 11.86
N GLU A 119 6.53 -0.82 11.48
CA GLU A 119 5.21 -1.00 12.10
C GLU A 119 5.20 -2.04 13.24
N SER A 120 6.37 -2.56 13.65
CA SER A 120 6.42 -3.56 14.72
C SER A 120 6.12 -2.96 16.10
N PRO A 121 5.47 -3.71 17.01
CA PRO A 121 5.19 -3.26 18.38
C PRO A 121 6.45 -2.84 19.15
N THR A 122 7.57 -3.54 18.95
CA THR A 122 8.87 -3.21 19.56
C THR A 122 9.34 -1.81 19.17
N ILE A 123 9.27 -1.46 17.88
CA ILE A 123 9.69 -0.15 17.39
C ILE A 123 8.74 0.94 17.87
N ALA A 124 7.43 0.68 17.89
CA ALA A 124 6.45 1.61 18.45
C ALA A 124 6.71 1.89 19.94
N ALA A 125 6.98 0.85 20.74
CA ALA A 125 7.30 1.00 22.16
C ALA A 125 8.58 1.81 22.39
N LEU A 126 9.63 1.55 21.60
CA LEU A 126 10.89 2.29 21.69
C LEU A 126 10.75 3.74 21.24
N ALA A 127 9.98 4.01 20.19
CA ALA A 127 9.70 5.37 19.74
C ALA A 127 9.04 6.21 20.85
N VAL A 128 8.03 5.65 21.53
CA VAL A 128 7.37 6.30 22.67
C VAL A 128 8.36 6.53 23.82
N ALA A 129 9.17 5.54 24.18
CA ALA A 129 10.13 5.66 25.28
C ALA A 129 11.24 6.70 25.00
N LEU A 130 11.62 6.86 23.72
CA LEU A 130 12.63 7.80 23.28
C LEU A 130 12.07 9.19 22.94
N GLY A 131 10.75 9.38 22.98
CA GLY A 131 10.08 10.63 22.59
C GLY A 131 10.25 10.96 21.10
N LEU A 132 10.40 9.93 20.26
CA LEU A 132 10.52 10.08 18.81
C LEU A 132 9.13 10.17 18.19
N ASP A 133 8.95 11.18 17.34
CA ASP A 133 7.78 11.23 16.49
C ASP A 133 7.92 10.27 15.30
N ASP A 134 6.82 10.13 14.59
CA ASP A 134 6.70 9.22 13.47
C ASP A 134 7.71 9.50 12.35
N LEU A 135 8.05 10.78 12.14
CA LEU A 135 9.00 11.23 11.12
C LEU A 135 10.43 10.87 11.52
N ALA A 136 10.81 11.07 12.78
CA ALA A 136 12.13 10.72 13.29
C ALA A 136 12.38 9.21 13.24
N VAL A 137 11.36 8.38 13.50
CA VAL A 137 11.49 6.94 13.30
C VAL A 137 11.65 6.61 11.81
N ASP A 138 10.89 7.25 10.91
CA ASP A 138 11.04 7.07 9.46
C ASP A 138 12.45 7.50 8.97
N ASP A 139 13.03 8.56 9.56
CA ASP A 139 14.40 9.02 9.31
C ASP A 139 15.43 7.96 9.74
N LEU A 140 15.27 7.36 10.93
CA LEU A 140 16.15 6.30 11.41
C LEU A 140 16.11 5.05 10.50
N PHE A 141 14.92 4.66 10.02
CA PHE A 141 14.80 3.55 9.09
C PHE A 141 15.45 3.84 7.74
N ARG A 142 15.32 5.08 7.24
CA ARG A 142 16.02 5.51 6.01
C ARG A 142 17.53 5.54 6.19
N GLN A 143 18.03 6.02 7.33
CA GLN A 143 19.47 5.98 7.64
C GLN A 143 19.98 4.54 7.80
N ALA A 144 19.23 3.69 8.49
CA ALA A 144 19.57 2.28 8.66
C ALA A 144 19.74 1.55 7.31
N ALA A 145 18.91 1.88 6.32
CA ALA A 145 18.97 1.28 4.98
C ALA A 145 20.25 1.64 4.20
N THR A 146 20.99 2.68 4.59
CA THR A 146 22.27 3.05 3.96
C THR A 146 23.49 2.43 4.63
N ILE A 147 23.30 1.66 5.71
CA ILE A 147 24.39 1.08 6.50
C ILE A 147 24.66 -0.35 6.00
N GLU A 148 25.91 -0.58 5.59
CA GLU A 148 26.44 -1.89 5.19
C GLU A 148 27.45 -2.40 6.23
N ALA A 149 27.58 -3.73 6.36
CA ALA A 149 28.43 -4.42 7.33
C ALA A 149 29.63 -5.09 6.65
#